data_AF-A0A0C2ZMQ8-F1
#
_entry.id   AF-A0A0C2ZMQ8-F1
#
_cell.length_a   1.000
_cell.length_b   1.000
_cell.length_c   1.000
_cell.angle_alpha   90.00
_cell.angle_beta   90.00
_cell.angle_gamma   90.00
#
_symmetry.space_group_name_H-M   'P 1'
#
loop_
_entity.id
_entity.type
_entity.pdbx_description
1 polymer ?
#
loop_
_entity_poly.entity_id
_entity_poly.type
_entity_poly.pdbx_seq_one_letter_code
_entity_poly.pdbx_strand_id
1 'polypeptide(L)'
;MCAKSGMQVSGEPIYLDVQLPRRNLMRKAAIDAIHEALDPEHKKVVIVMVMLSTDDKAICQGLKHLCDVNLGVATVCVQSSKLKQGNLQYYANVALKFNAKLGGVNHTLDRKNNEWLNAVPTMIVGMDLTHLGLLARPH
;
A
#
# COMPACT_ATOMS: atom_id res chain seq x y z
N MET A 1 1.09 6.98 -15.60
CA MET A 1 -0.31 6.56 -15.37
C MET A 1 -1.02 7.49 -14.40
N CYS A 2 -0.48 7.77 -13.20
CA CYS A 2 -1.11 8.67 -12.21
C CYS A 2 -1.64 10.00 -12.81
N ALA A 3 -0.80 10.76 -13.52
CA ALA A 3 -1.23 12.01 -14.18
C ALA A 3 -2.35 11.81 -15.23
N LYS A 4 -2.31 10.71 -16.00
CA LYS A 4 -3.36 10.37 -16.97
C LYS A 4 -4.70 10.00 -16.29
N SER A 5 -4.64 9.58 -15.02
CA SER A 5 -5.80 9.28 -14.19
C SER A 5 -6.25 10.47 -13.33
N GLY A 6 -5.72 11.67 -13.59
CA GLY A 6 -6.08 12.89 -12.86
C GLY A 6 -5.39 13.08 -11.51
N MET A 7 -4.47 12.18 -11.12
CA MET A 7 -3.69 12.34 -9.90
C MET A 7 -2.50 13.28 -10.13
N GLN A 8 -2.32 14.25 -9.24
CA GLN A 8 -1.11 15.05 -9.17
C GLN A 8 -0.20 14.50 -8.08
N VAL A 9 0.97 14.02 -8.47
CA VAL A 9 2.04 13.63 -7.55
C VAL A 9 3.09 14.74 -7.64
N SER A 10 3.20 15.55 -6.59
CA SER A 10 4.12 16.69 -6.53
C SER A 10 5.51 16.26 -6.04
N GLY A 11 6.55 16.87 -6.59
CA GLY A 11 7.94 16.63 -6.17
C GLY A 11 8.57 15.41 -6.84
N GLU A 12 9.90 15.40 -6.86
CA GLU A 12 10.67 14.25 -7.33
C GLU A 12 10.72 13.18 -6.23
N PRO A 13 10.44 11.90 -6.55
CA PRO A 13 10.52 10.84 -5.55
C PRO A 13 11.96 10.66 -5.06
N ILE A 14 12.12 10.45 -3.75
CA ILE A 14 13.40 10.06 -3.18
C ILE A 14 13.57 8.55 -3.41
N TYR A 15 14.65 8.17 -4.08
CA TYR A 15 15.00 6.78 -4.28
C TYR A 15 15.95 6.31 -3.17
N LEU A 16 15.52 5.28 -2.45
CA LEU A 16 16.33 4.62 -1.42
C LEU A 16 16.55 3.17 -1.85
N ASP A 17 17.80 2.77 -2.01
CA ASP A 17 18.17 1.37 -2.18
C ASP A 17 18.58 0.81 -0.82
N VAL A 18 17.87 -0.23 -0.37
CA VAL A 18 18.11 -0.88 0.91
C VAL A 18 18.54 -2.31 0.65
N GLN A 19 19.82 -2.58 0.89
CA GLN A 19 20.37 -3.91 0.77
C GLN A 19 19.91 -4.75 1.96
N LEU A 20 18.98 -5.67 1.72
CA LEU A 20 18.44 -6.50 2.78
C LEU A 20 19.44 -7.61 3.17
N PRO A 21 19.60 -7.89 4.47
CA PRO A 21 20.44 -8.99 4.93
C PRO A 21 19.92 -10.33 4.39
N ARG A 22 20.82 -11.34 4.36
CA ARG A 22 20.47 -12.69 3.91
C ARG A 22 19.24 -13.20 4.65
N ARG A 23 18.38 -13.90 3.92
CA ARG A 23 17.10 -14.43 4.41
C ARG A 23 17.32 -15.22 5.70
N ASN A 24 16.81 -14.71 6.82
CA ASN A 24 16.69 -15.42 8.09
C ASN A 24 15.20 -15.65 8.42
N LEU A 25 14.93 -16.57 9.34
CA LEU A 25 13.56 -17.03 9.66
C LEU A 25 12.65 -15.91 10.18
N MET A 26 13.23 -14.92 10.87
CA MET A 26 12.47 -13.87 11.57
C MET A 26 12.25 -12.61 10.74
N ARG A 27 12.99 -12.42 9.63
CA ARG A 27 13.03 -11.19 8.81
C ARG A 27 13.25 -9.87 9.57
N LYS A 28 13.45 -9.91 10.90
CA LYS A 28 13.58 -8.74 11.78
C LYS A 28 14.70 -7.81 11.33
N ALA A 29 15.90 -8.35 11.10
CA ALA A 29 17.04 -7.56 10.62
C ALA A 29 16.77 -6.85 9.28
N ALA A 30 15.90 -7.41 8.42
CA ALA A 30 15.51 -6.75 7.18
C ALA A 30 14.54 -5.59 7.43
N ILE A 31 13.62 -5.73 8.39
CA ILE A 31 12.72 -4.65 8.79
C ILE A 31 13.49 -3.55 9.52
N ASP A 32 14.44 -3.90 10.39
CA ASP A 32 15.30 -2.94 11.10
C ASP A 32 16.13 -2.11 10.10
N ALA A 33 16.74 -2.75 9.10
CA ALA A 33 17.46 -2.04 8.04
C ALA A 33 16.57 -1.09 7.22
N ILE A 34 15.31 -1.47 6.97
CA ILE A 34 14.35 -0.59 6.30
C ILE A 34 13.94 0.56 7.21
N HIS A 35 13.77 0.32 8.51
CA HIS A 35 13.44 1.36 9.48
C HIS A 35 14.52 2.44 9.55
N GLU A 36 15.80 2.04 9.62
CA GLU A 36 16.93 2.97 9.58
C GLU A 36 16.99 3.76 8.26
N ALA A 37 16.67 3.11 7.13
CA ALA A 37 16.64 3.80 5.84
C ALA A 37 15.45 4.78 5.69
N LEU A 38 14.33 4.51 6.35
CA LEU A 38 13.12 5.34 6.33
C LEU A 38 13.12 6.42 7.42
N ASP A 39 14.25 6.65 8.10
CA ASP A 39 14.35 7.49 9.29
C ASP A 39 13.60 8.83 9.14
N PRO A 40 12.58 9.08 9.99
CA PRO A 40 11.72 10.27 9.94
C PRO A 40 12.45 11.61 10.12
N GLU A 41 13.71 11.63 10.56
CA GLU A 41 14.49 12.88 10.67
C GLU A 41 14.76 13.55 9.31
N HIS A 42 14.67 12.81 8.19
CA HIS A 42 15.21 13.26 6.92
C HIS A 42 14.24 14.01 5.99
N LYS A 43 12.90 13.92 6.20
CA LYS A 43 11.83 14.73 5.56
C LYS A 43 10.45 14.14 5.86
N LYS A 44 9.39 14.95 5.78
CA LYS A 44 7.99 14.50 5.89
C LYS A 44 7.60 13.64 4.68
N VAL A 45 7.74 12.32 4.79
CA VAL A 45 7.30 11.36 3.77
C VAL A 45 5.82 11.01 4.01
N VAL A 46 4.99 11.17 2.98
CA VAL A 46 3.54 10.88 3.06
C VAL A 46 3.22 9.47 2.58
N ILE A 47 4.00 8.96 1.61
CA ILE A 47 3.80 7.64 1.02
C ILE A 47 5.13 7.03 0.55
N VAL A 48 5.28 5.72 0.75
CA VAL A 48 6.44 4.95 0.29
C VAL A 48 5.98 3.87 -0.69
N MET A 49 6.66 3.80 -1.83
CA MET A 49 6.50 2.72 -2.81
C MET A 49 7.61 1.69 -2.61
N VAL A 50 7.26 0.44 -2.31
CA VAL A 50 8.27 -0.61 -2.14
C VAL A 50 8.22 -1.60 -3.29
N MET A 51 9.36 -1.73 -3.97
CA MET A 51 9.56 -2.66 -5.07
C MET A 51 10.22 -3.93 -4.56
N LEU A 52 9.43 -4.99 -4.40
CA LEU A 52 9.94 -6.28 -3.95
C LEU A 52 10.52 -7.07 -5.13
N SER A 53 11.73 -7.61 -4.95
CA SER A 53 12.38 -8.49 -5.92
C SER A 53 11.76 -9.89 -5.94
N THR A 54 11.22 -10.33 -4.81
CA THR A 54 10.56 -11.63 -4.64
C THR A 54 9.13 -11.45 -4.10
N ASP A 55 8.35 -12.53 -4.06
CA ASP A 55 7.01 -12.57 -3.47
C ASP A 55 7.01 -12.75 -1.94
N ASP A 56 8.06 -12.26 -1.27
CA ASP A 56 8.24 -12.49 0.15
C ASP A 56 7.22 -11.71 1.00
N LYS A 57 6.13 -12.41 1.34
CA LYS A 57 5.02 -11.84 2.11
C LYS A 57 5.46 -11.35 3.49
N ALA A 58 6.46 -12.00 4.09
CA ALA A 58 6.97 -11.62 5.41
C ALA A 58 7.58 -10.22 5.42
N ILE A 59 8.43 -9.87 4.44
CA ILE A 59 8.92 -8.48 4.29
C ILE A 59 7.76 -7.52 4.03
N CYS A 60 6.85 -7.86 3.09
CA CYS A 60 5.74 -6.97 2.78
C CYS A 60 4.85 -6.67 4.00
N GLN A 61 4.59 -7.68 4.84
CA GLN A 61 3.80 -7.56 6.05
C GLN A 61 4.54 -6.81 7.15
N GLY A 62 5.81 -7.13 7.39
CA GLY A 62 6.63 -6.44 8.39
C GLY A 62 6.82 -4.97 8.05
N LEU A 63 7.07 -4.65 6.79
CA LEU A 63 7.13 -3.27 6.30
C LEU A 63 5.80 -2.55 6.49
N LYS A 64 4.69 -3.19 6.10
CA LYS A 64 3.36 -2.61 6.25
C LYS A 64 3.07 -2.32 7.72
N HIS A 65 3.42 -3.24 8.62
CA HIS A 65 3.29 -3.04 10.06
C HIS A 65 4.14 -1.86 10.54
N LEU A 66 5.43 -1.83 10.17
CA LEU A 66 6.33 -0.73 10.51
C LEU A 66 5.77 0.63 10.10
N CYS A 67 5.33 0.76 8.84
CA CYS A 67 4.85 2.03 8.33
C CYS A 67 3.49 2.42 8.88
N ASP A 68 2.55 1.48 9.01
CA ASP A 68 1.19 1.77 9.49
C ASP A 68 1.14 2.02 11.01
N VAL A 69 1.98 1.31 11.80
CA VAL A 69 1.94 1.35 13.27
C VAL A 69 3.01 2.26 13.87
N ASN A 70 4.24 2.22 13.35
CA ASN A 70 5.35 2.97 13.96
C ASN A 70 5.57 4.34 13.31
N LEU A 71 5.45 4.44 11.99
CA LEU A 71 5.83 5.66 11.25
C LEU A 71 4.64 6.53 10.82
N GLY A 72 3.43 5.99 10.73
CA GLY A 72 2.26 6.70 10.22
C GLY A 72 2.36 7.06 8.72
N VAL A 73 3.07 6.25 7.94
CA VAL A 73 3.35 6.50 6.52
C VAL A 73 2.58 5.50 5.65
N ALA A 74 1.89 5.99 4.62
CA ALA A 74 1.19 5.11 3.70
C ALA A 74 2.17 4.26 2.87
N THR A 75 1.87 2.98 2.67
CA THR A 75 2.73 2.07 1.87
C THR A 75 2.03 1.50 0.65
N VAL A 76 2.72 1.45 -0.49
CA VAL A 76 2.29 0.69 -1.68
C VAL A 76 3.37 -0.30 -2.07
N CYS A 77 3.12 -1.57 -1.82
CA CYS A 77 4.02 -2.66 -2.21
C CYS A 77 3.70 -3.16 -3.62
N VAL A 78 4.72 -3.29 -4.46
CA VAL A 78 4.64 -3.79 -5.83
C VAL A 78 5.71 -4.85 -6.09
N GLN A 79 5.46 -5.73 -7.05
CA GLN A 79 6.45 -6.70 -7.50
C GLN A 79 7.24 -6.13 -8.66
N SER A 80 8.56 -6.08 -8.52
CA SER A 80 9.47 -5.56 -9.57
C SER A 80 9.30 -6.30 -10.90
N SER A 81 9.07 -7.63 -10.86
CA SER A 81 8.80 -8.45 -12.05
C SER A 81 7.54 -7.98 -12.81
N LYS A 82 6.47 -7.61 -12.11
CA LYS A 82 5.24 -7.10 -12.72
C LYS A 82 5.39 -5.68 -13.27
N LEU A 83 6.20 -4.85 -12.61
CA LEU A 83 6.51 -3.52 -13.12
C LEU A 83 7.27 -3.58 -14.45
N LYS A 84 8.23 -4.50 -14.59
CA LYS A 84 9.05 -4.62 -15.80
C LYS A 84 8.27 -5.07 -17.04
N GLN A 85 7.10 -5.67 -16.88
CA GLN A 85 6.28 -6.19 -17.98
C GLN A 85 5.55 -5.10 -18.79
N GLY A 86 5.57 -3.83 -18.38
CA GLY A 86 4.91 -2.77 -19.15
C GLY A 86 3.38 -2.82 -19.14
N ASN A 87 2.76 -3.61 -18.26
CA ASN A 87 1.31 -3.81 -18.28
C ASN A 87 0.57 -2.57 -17.78
N LEU A 88 -0.09 -1.86 -18.72
CA LEU A 88 -0.84 -0.63 -18.43
C LEU A 88 -1.97 -0.85 -17.42
N GLN A 89 -2.65 -2.00 -17.44
CA GLN A 89 -3.68 -2.33 -16.46
C GLN A 89 -3.09 -2.48 -15.05
N TYR A 90 -1.90 -3.09 -14.94
CA TYR A 90 -1.21 -3.18 -13.66
C TYR A 90 -0.85 -1.80 -13.11
N TYR A 91 -0.32 -0.92 -13.95
CA TYR A 91 0.00 0.45 -13.57
C TYR A 91 -1.24 1.26 -13.18
N ALA A 92 -2.37 1.06 -13.86
CA ALA A 92 -3.65 1.66 -13.48
C ALA A 92 -4.08 1.18 -12.08
N ASN A 93 -4.01 -0.12 -11.81
CA ASN A 93 -4.33 -0.69 -10.50
C ASN A 93 -3.41 -0.16 -9.39
N VAL A 94 -2.12 0.06 -9.68
CA VAL A 94 -1.19 0.70 -8.74
C VAL A 94 -1.59 2.15 -8.50
N ALA A 95 -1.91 2.92 -9.55
CA ALA A 95 -2.35 4.31 -9.43
C ALA A 95 -3.62 4.44 -8.57
N LEU A 96 -4.61 3.55 -8.75
CA LEU A 96 -5.82 3.52 -7.92
C LEU A 96 -5.51 3.31 -6.43
N LYS A 97 -4.52 2.48 -6.10
CA LYS A 97 -4.07 2.27 -4.72
C LYS A 97 -3.40 3.52 -4.14
N PHE A 98 -2.57 4.20 -4.93
CA PHE A 98 -1.95 5.46 -4.52
C PHE A 98 -2.99 6.52 -4.24
N ASN A 99 -3.93 6.73 -5.16
CA ASN A 99 -4.97 7.74 -5.02
C ASN A 99 -5.76 7.55 -3.71
N ALA A 100 -6.23 6.33 -3.45
CA ALA A 100 -6.98 6.03 -2.23
C ALA A 100 -6.14 6.22 -0.96
N LYS A 101 -4.86 5.82 -0.96
CA LYS A 101 -3.95 5.97 0.19
C LYS A 101 -3.55 7.41 0.48
N LEU A 102 -3.64 8.28 -0.52
CA LEU A 102 -3.41 9.72 -0.38
C LEU A 102 -4.71 10.49 -0.11
N GLY A 103 -5.83 9.79 0.12
CA GLY A 103 -7.13 10.40 0.44
C GLY A 103 -7.95 10.85 -0.79
N GLY A 104 -7.51 10.52 -2.00
CA GLY A 104 -8.26 10.79 -3.22
C GLY A 104 -9.43 9.82 -3.45
N VAL A 105 -10.39 10.25 -4.26
CA VAL A 105 -11.57 9.48 -4.66
C VAL A 105 -11.37 8.93 -6.07
N ASN A 106 -11.40 7.60 -6.24
CA ASN A 106 -11.24 6.98 -7.56
C ASN A 106 -12.51 7.08 -8.42
N HIS A 107 -13.65 6.81 -7.80
CA HIS A 107 -14.95 6.76 -8.47
C HIS A 107 -16.04 7.27 -7.53
N THR A 108 -17.05 7.90 -8.11
CA THR A 108 -18.27 8.33 -7.43
C THR A 108 -19.46 7.71 -8.14
N LEU A 109 -20.50 7.34 -7.39
CA LEU A 109 -21.78 6.98 -7.97
C LEU A 109 -22.42 8.23 -8.60
N ASP A 110 -23.15 8.05 -9.70
CA ASP A 110 -23.95 9.13 -10.25
C ASP A 110 -25.07 9.53 -9.28
N ARG A 111 -25.55 10.76 -9.44
CA ARG A 111 -26.51 11.37 -8.51
C ARG A 111 -27.81 10.56 -8.41
N LYS A 112 -28.32 10.02 -9.51
CA LYS A 112 -29.60 9.28 -9.50
C LYS A 112 -29.47 7.99 -8.71
N ASN A 113 -28.35 7.29 -8.84
CA ASN A 113 -28.12 6.03 -8.14
C ASN A 113 -27.80 6.17 -6.65
N ASN A 114 -27.44 7.38 -6.18
CA ASN A 114 -27.16 7.65 -4.76
C ASN A 114 -28.15 8.60 -4.08
N GLU A 115 -29.23 9.01 -4.76
CA GLU A 115 -30.26 9.91 -4.24
C GLU A 115 -30.86 9.40 -2.91
N TRP A 116 -31.15 8.11 -2.82
CA TRP A 116 -31.69 7.48 -1.60
C TRP A 116 -30.73 7.54 -0.41
N LEU A 117 -29.41 7.48 -0.67
CA LEU A 117 -28.37 7.50 0.35
C LEU A 117 -28.10 8.94 0.84
N ASN A 118 -28.23 9.92 -0.07
CA ASN A 118 -27.93 11.32 0.20
C ASN A 118 -29.14 12.14 0.66
N ALA A 119 -30.34 11.54 0.73
CA ALA A 119 -31.57 12.24 1.16
C ALA A 119 -31.47 12.80 2.58
N VAL A 120 -30.70 12.15 3.46
CA VAL A 120 -30.33 12.62 4.80
C VAL A 120 -28.85 12.29 5.06
N PRO A 121 -28.15 12.99 5.95
CA PRO A 121 -26.77 12.67 6.31
C PRO A 121 -26.65 11.21 6.80
N THR A 122 -26.06 10.36 5.96
CA THR A 122 -26.02 8.90 6.17
C THR A 122 -24.58 8.41 6.24
N MET A 123 -24.26 7.61 7.25
CA MET A 123 -22.98 6.91 7.39
C MET A 123 -23.15 5.43 7.05
N ILE A 124 -22.29 4.90 6.18
CA ILE A 124 -22.21 3.46 5.89
C ILE A 124 -21.10 2.85 6.74
N VAL A 125 -21.40 1.78 7.47
CA VAL A 125 -20.44 1.03 8.30
C VAL A 125 -20.43 -0.43 7.84
N GLY A 126 -19.24 -0.96 7.55
CA GLY A 126 -19.02 -2.38 7.26
C GLY A 126 -18.21 -3.03 8.38
N MET A 127 -18.61 -4.23 8.80
CA MET A 127 -17.91 -5.03 9.81
C MET A 127 -17.69 -6.44 9.27
N ASP A 128 -16.48 -6.96 9.48
CA ASP A 128 -16.10 -8.32 9.11
C ASP A 128 -15.49 -9.03 10.33
N LEU A 129 -15.74 -10.33 10.46
CA LEU A 129 -15.16 -11.18 11.50
C LEU A 129 -14.40 -12.31 10.82
N THR A 130 -13.09 -12.33 11.03
CA THR A 130 -12.24 -13.42 10.56
C THR A 130 -11.89 -14.31 11.75
N HIS A 131 -12.31 -15.58 11.72
CA HIS A 131 -11.86 -16.59 12.68
C HIS A 131 -10.46 -17.08 12.30
N LEU A 132 -9.52 -17.04 13.24
CA LEU A 132 -8.18 -17.61 13.04
C LEU A 132 -8.31 -19.14 12.95
N GLY A 133 -8.08 -19.69 11.75
CA GLY A 133 -8.17 -21.12 11.49
C GLY A 133 -7.10 -21.92 12.24
N LEU A 134 -7.37 -22.25 13.50
CA LEU A 134 -6.71 -23.38 14.17
C LEU A 134 -7.56 -24.61 13.87
N LEU A 135 -7.00 -25.51 13.04
CA LEU A 135 -7.57 -26.79 12.56
C LEU A 135 -8.44 -26.71 11.29
N ALA A 136 -7.82 -26.39 10.14
CA ALA A 136 -8.34 -26.90 8.87
C ALA A 136 -8.06 -28.42 8.82
N ARG A 137 -9.06 -29.23 9.20
CA ARG A 137 -9.04 -30.67 8.86
C ARG A 137 -9.16 -30.80 7.34
N PRO A 138 -8.34 -31.63 6.66
CA PRO A 138 -8.58 -31.96 5.26
C PRO A 138 -9.85 -32.81 5.17
N HIS A 139 -10.80 -32.38 4.35
CA HIS A 139 -11.82 -33.24 3.75
C HIS A 139 -11.35 -33.63 2.36
#